data_AF-A0A3B6EDV7-F1
#
_entry.id   AF-A0A3B6EDV7-F1
#
_cell.length_a   1.000
_cell.length_b   1.000
_cell.length_c   1.000
_cell.angle_alpha   90.00
_cell.angle_beta   90.00
_cell.angle_gamma   90.00
#
_symmetry.space_group_name_H-M   'P 1'
#
loop_
_entity.id
_entity.type
_entity.pdbx_description
1 polymer ?
#
loop_
_entity_poly.entity_id
_entity_poly.type
_entity_poly.pdbx_seq_one_letter_code
_entity_poly.pdbx_strand_id
1 'polypeptide(L)'
;MRLDSDDINQHQQKHIKCSKADHTNAQRKINRSPYREESRIVFSWSRDPGRPQPPEIASAFVPLANLLPNSTNLEPPPLYIAPRRQFGDPPATSDSERIQQRSRVTVYASGHESGRRRAARKSGAGSRRGSGWWWGKRSGGGMESSTSRTSLNCISLADPDIQRSVALLKQACLDSGFFYVLDHGISQEFMDEVFAESKKFFELPNSEKMKLLRNEKNRGYTPVLDEILDPENQVNGDYKEGYYIGVEVPADDPQSNKPFYGPNQWPSEEVLPKWREVMEQYHREALRVAKSVARIIALALNLDADFFDRPEMLGDSIATLRLLHYEGQVSNPSKGVYGAGAHSDYGLITLLATDDVVGLQICKDRNAQPQVWEYVAPVKGGFIVNLGDMLERWSNSIFRSTLHRVVLDGQERYSIAFFVEPSHDCVVECLPTCKSETNPPKFPPITCSAYLSQRYKDTHADLSTYSDGKA
;
A
#
# COMPACT_ATOMS: atom_id res chain seq x y z
N MET A 1 -45.42 23.50 41.70
CA MET A 1 -45.41 22.47 42.77
C MET A 1 -44.54 21.34 42.26
N ARG A 2 -43.24 21.23 42.58
CA ARG A 2 -42.56 20.80 43.83
C ARG A 2 -42.99 19.39 44.29
N LEU A 3 -42.10 18.39 44.09
CA LEU A 3 -41.30 17.62 45.10
C LEU A 3 -42.06 16.34 45.53
N ASP A 4 -41.53 15.17 45.89
CA ASP A 4 -40.20 14.53 46.07
C ASP A 4 -40.51 13.00 46.21
N SER A 5 -39.74 12.03 45.69
CA SER A 5 -38.64 11.26 46.32
C SER A 5 -38.70 11.04 47.84
N ASP A 6 -38.79 9.77 48.27
CA ASP A 6 -37.98 9.14 49.34
C ASP A 6 -38.57 7.76 49.70
N ASP A 7 -37.76 6.69 49.59
CA ASP A 7 -37.59 5.66 50.65
C ASP A 7 -36.73 4.47 50.16
N ILE A 8 -35.53 4.30 50.74
CA ILE A 8 -35.14 3.15 51.57
C ILE A 8 -33.62 3.16 51.84
N ASN A 9 -33.35 3.19 53.14
CA ASN A 9 -32.06 3.23 53.80
C ASN A 9 -31.37 1.85 53.89
N GLN A 10 -30.05 1.89 53.78
CA GLN A 10 -29.04 1.26 54.64
C GLN A 10 -29.37 -0.08 55.34
N HIS A 11 -28.57 -1.11 55.04
CA HIS A 11 -28.06 -2.02 56.07
C HIS A 11 -26.56 -2.29 55.92
N GLN A 12 -25.91 -2.40 57.08
CA GLN A 12 -24.50 -2.17 57.36
C GLN A 12 -23.62 -3.43 57.29
N GLN A 13 -22.33 -3.15 57.08
CA GLN A 13 -21.13 -3.95 57.37
C GLN A 13 -21.13 -4.66 58.75
N LYS A 14 -20.52 -5.87 58.83
CA LYS A 14 -19.28 -6.20 59.60
C LYS A 14 -19.07 -7.71 59.83
N HIS A 15 -17.78 -8.05 60.03
CA HIS A 15 -17.15 -9.29 60.56
C HIS A 15 -16.71 -10.36 59.53
N ILE A 16 -15.55 -11.03 59.57
CA ILE A 16 -14.30 -11.03 60.38
C ILE A 16 -13.19 -11.77 59.56
N LYS A 17 -11.92 -11.48 59.90
CA LYS A 17 -10.61 -11.95 59.39
C LYS A 17 -10.23 -13.44 59.62
N CYS A 18 -9.09 -13.80 59.00
CA CYS A 18 -8.12 -14.94 59.17
C CYS A 18 -8.32 -16.13 58.22
N SER A 19 -7.29 -16.69 57.55
CA SER A 19 -5.89 -16.93 57.94
C SER A 19 -4.95 -17.03 56.72
N LYS A 20 -3.68 -16.61 56.90
CA LYS A 20 -2.49 -16.91 56.08
C LYS A 20 -1.64 -17.99 56.79
N ALA A 21 -1.03 -18.90 56.04
CA ALA A 21 0.30 -19.51 56.27
C ALA A 21 0.59 -20.42 55.05
N ASP A 22 1.54 -20.10 54.17
CA ASP A 22 3.01 -20.34 54.26
C ASP A 22 3.41 -21.82 54.13
N HIS A 23 4.12 -22.14 53.04
CA HIS A 23 5.29 -23.03 53.09
C HIS A 23 6.23 -22.77 51.89
N THR A 24 7.44 -22.35 52.23
CA THR A 24 8.61 -22.19 51.36
C THR A 24 9.43 -23.47 51.23
N ASN A 25 10.17 -23.54 50.11
CA ASN A 25 11.53 -24.07 49.93
C ASN A 25 11.76 -25.57 49.63
N ALA A 26 12.28 -25.84 48.42
CA ALA A 26 13.35 -26.81 48.19
C ALA A 26 14.04 -26.59 46.83
N GLN A 27 15.26 -26.04 46.86
CA GLN A 27 16.25 -26.17 45.78
C GLN A 27 16.84 -27.58 45.76
N ARG A 28 17.08 -28.16 44.57
CA ARG A 28 18.34 -28.85 44.21
C ARG A 28 18.37 -29.37 42.75
N LYS A 29 19.50 -29.02 42.10
CA LYS A 29 20.34 -29.80 41.17
C LYS A 29 19.84 -30.14 39.76
N ILE A 30 20.42 -29.39 38.80
CA ILE A 30 21.29 -29.85 37.70
C ILE A 30 21.17 -31.34 37.33
N ASN A 31 20.71 -31.61 36.09
CA ASN A 31 21.39 -32.54 35.19
C ASN A 31 21.10 -32.19 33.72
N ARG A 32 22.18 -32.10 32.93
CA ARG A 32 22.19 -31.96 31.47
C ARG A 32 22.16 -33.35 30.81
N SER A 33 21.78 -33.36 29.53
CA SER A 33 22.11 -34.34 28.46
C SER A 33 21.02 -35.38 28.12
N PRO A 34 20.98 -35.95 26.89
CA PRO A 34 21.05 -35.33 25.55
C PRO A 34 19.98 -35.91 24.56
N TYR A 35 19.93 -35.33 23.34
CA TYR A 35 19.58 -35.91 22.04
C TYR A 35 18.58 -37.10 21.95
N ARG A 36 17.46 -36.89 21.22
CA ARG A 36 16.77 -37.92 20.41
C ARG A 36 16.39 -37.26 19.08
N GLU A 37 17.07 -37.57 17.98
CA GLU A 37 16.89 -38.71 17.06
C GLU A 37 15.61 -38.63 16.23
N GLU A 38 15.84 -38.54 14.92
CA GLU A 38 14.91 -38.39 13.83
C GLU A 38 13.92 -39.57 13.75
N SER A 39 12.65 -39.28 13.47
CA SER A 39 11.67 -40.29 13.07
C SER A 39 11.19 -39.97 11.66
N ARG A 40 11.81 -40.58 10.66
CA ARG A 40 11.30 -40.64 9.29
C ARG A 40 10.14 -41.62 9.25
N ILE A 41 8.94 -41.13 8.94
CA ILE A 41 7.78 -41.97 8.63
C ILE A 41 7.86 -42.31 7.14
N VAL A 42 8.00 -43.61 6.85
CA VAL A 42 7.94 -44.19 5.51
C VAL A 42 6.52 -44.72 5.30
N PHE A 43 5.78 -44.14 4.36
CA PHE A 43 4.51 -44.72 3.88
C PHE A 43 4.78 -45.62 2.67
N SER A 44 4.50 -46.92 2.83
CA SER A 44 4.46 -47.89 1.73
C SER A 44 3.09 -47.88 1.06
N TRP A 45 3.04 -47.69 -0.26
CA TRP A 45 1.83 -47.93 -1.05
C TRP A 45 1.97 -49.21 -1.88
N SER A 46 1.02 -50.12 -1.69
CA SER A 46 0.80 -51.32 -2.48
C SER A 46 0.26 -50.95 -3.87
N ARG A 47 0.80 -51.58 -4.94
CA ARG A 47 0.37 -51.39 -6.33
C ARG A 47 -0.65 -52.45 -6.73
N ASP A 48 -1.78 -52.00 -7.28
CA ASP A 48 -2.76 -52.81 -8.02
C ASP A 48 -2.53 -52.62 -9.54
N PRO A 49 -2.46 -53.68 -10.38
CA PRO A 49 -2.08 -53.56 -11.79
C PRO A 49 -3.31 -53.50 -12.70
N GLY A 50 -3.52 -52.38 -13.41
CA GLY A 50 -4.43 -52.39 -14.56
C GLY A 50 -4.96 -51.04 -15.04
N ARG A 51 -4.14 -50.24 -15.74
CA ARG A 51 -4.51 -49.50 -16.97
C ARG A 51 -3.34 -48.65 -17.53
N PRO A 52 -3.36 -48.34 -18.85
CA PRO A 52 -2.18 -48.01 -19.64
C PRO A 52 -1.77 -46.52 -19.61
N GLN A 53 -0.47 -46.29 -19.80
CA GLN A 53 0.22 -44.99 -19.90
C GLN A 53 0.05 -44.35 -21.30
N PRO A 54 -0.16 -43.02 -21.41
CA PRO A 54 0.00 -42.25 -22.65
C PRO A 54 1.47 -41.78 -22.86
N PRO A 55 1.86 -41.36 -24.08
CA PRO A 55 3.24 -41.43 -24.57
C PRO A 55 4.18 -40.32 -24.05
N GLU A 56 5.44 -40.69 -23.84
CA GLU A 56 6.55 -39.83 -23.44
C GLU A 56 6.91 -38.77 -24.51
N ILE A 57 6.97 -37.51 -24.09
CA ILE A 57 7.69 -36.44 -24.79
C ILE A 57 9.07 -36.32 -24.14
N ALA A 58 10.10 -36.73 -24.86
CA ALA A 58 11.48 -36.61 -24.43
C ALA A 58 11.91 -35.13 -24.44
N SER A 59 12.17 -34.56 -23.26
CA SER A 59 12.99 -33.36 -23.11
C SER A 59 14.35 -33.78 -22.57
N ALA A 60 15.39 -33.53 -23.36
CA ALA A 60 16.77 -33.83 -23.01
C ALA A 60 17.30 -32.77 -22.03
N PHE A 61 17.53 -33.16 -20.78
CA PHE A 61 18.42 -32.45 -19.86
C PHE A 61 19.68 -33.30 -19.64
N VAL A 62 20.80 -32.83 -20.18
CA VAL A 62 22.14 -33.39 -19.93
C VAL A 62 22.73 -32.66 -18.72
N PRO A 63 23.16 -33.37 -17.66
CA PRO A 63 23.90 -32.75 -16.57
C PRO A 63 25.39 -32.66 -16.92
N LEU A 64 25.93 -31.43 -17.00
CA LEU A 64 27.37 -31.21 -17.11
C LEU A 64 28.00 -31.22 -15.70
N ALA A 65 28.57 -32.37 -15.35
CA ALA A 65 29.60 -32.48 -14.32
C ALA A 65 30.85 -33.11 -14.97
N ASN A 66 32.02 -32.62 -14.56
CA ASN A 66 33.38 -33.07 -14.92
C ASN A 66 33.97 -32.54 -16.23
N LEU A 67 34.59 -31.35 -16.18
CA LEU A 67 35.85 -31.08 -16.89
C LEU A 67 36.70 -30.10 -16.06
N LEU A 68 37.67 -30.64 -15.31
CA LEU A 68 38.86 -29.91 -14.84
C LEU A 68 40.09 -30.65 -15.38
N PRO A 69 41.03 -29.97 -16.03
CA PRO A 69 42.42 -30.40 -16.10
C PRO A 69 43.27 -29.63 -15.09
N ASN A 70 44.08 -30.39 -14.34
CA ASN A 70 45.22 -29.91 -13.58
C ASN A 70 46.19 -29.13 -14.47
N SER A 71 46.65 -27.95 -14.03
CA SER A 71 48.02 -27.50 -14.31
C SER A 71 48.55 -26.65 -13.17
N THR A 72 49.76 -26.99 -12.77
CA THR A 72 50.58 -26.42 -11.72
C THR A 72 51.39 -25.22 -12.24
N ASN A 73 51.77 -24.34 -11.30
CA ASN A 73 52.84 -23.33 -11.37
C ASN A 73 52.69 -22.15 -12.34
N LEU A 74 52.11 -21.04 -11.85
CA LEU A 74 52.51 -19.69 -12.25
C LEU A 74 52.51 -18.76 -11.03
N GLU A 75 53.62 -18.05 -10.83
CA GLU A 75 53.87 -17.06 -9.77
C GLU A 75 52.91 -15.85 -9.83
N PRO A 76 52.64 -15.17 -8.69
CA PRO A 76 51.78 -13.98 -8.69
C PRO A 76 52.50 -12.77 -9.32
N PRO A 77 51.79 -11.94 -10.11
CA PRO A 77 52.35 -10.68 -10.63
C PRO A 77 52.48 -9.62 -9.52
N PRO A 78 53.39 -8.64 -9.65
CA PRO A 78 53.73 -7.71 -8.59
C PRO A 78 52.63 -6.70 -8.29
N LEU A 79 52.50 -6.39 -6.99
CA LEU A 79 51.72 -5.29 -6.44
C LEU A 79 52.14 -3.95 -7.06
N TYR A 80 51.25 -3.36 -7.86
CA TYR A 80 51.39 -1.98 -8.30
C TYR A 80 50.92 -1.04 -7.17
N ILE A 81 51.88 -0.45 -6.48
CA ILE A 81 51.67 0.64 -5.51
C ILE A 81 51.55 1.94 -6.30
N ALA A 82 50.35 2.52 -6.35
CA ALA A 82 50.16 3.88 -6.85
C ALA A 82 50.68 4.91 -5.82
N PRO A 83 51.38 5.99 -6.25
CA PRO A 83 51.98 6.94 -5.32
C PRO A 83 50.92 7.81 -4.61
N ARG A 84 51.08 7.93 -3.28
CA ARG A 84 50.38 8.90 -2.44
C ARG A 84 50.54 10.31 -3.02
N ARG A 85 49.44 10.96 -3.38
CA ARG A 85 49.40 12.42 -3.43
C ARG A 85 49.19 12.95 -2.02
N GLN A 86 50.22 13.61 -1.48
CA GLN A 86 50.10 14.52 -0.35
C GLN A 86 49.20 15.69 -0.77
N PHE A 87 48.05 15.82 -0.14
CA PHE A 87 47.37 17.10 -0.02
C PHE A 87 47.54 17.56 1.42
N GLY A 88 48.18 18.71 1.58
CA GLY A 88 48.51 19.30 2.87
C GLY A 88 47.27 19.72 3.65
N ASP A 89 47.43 19.69 4.97
CA ASP A 89 46.46 20.21 5.93
C ASP A 89 46.23 21.72 5.74
N PRO A 90 44.97 22.20 5.70
CA PRO A 90 44.68 23.60 5.97
C PRO A 90 44.56 23.82 7.50
N PRO A 91 44.92 25.02 8.00
CA PRO A 91 45.18 25.26 9.41
C PRO A 91 43.92 25.38 10.25
N ALA A 92 44.08 25.07 11.54
CA ALA A 92 43.11 25.35 12.59
C ALA A 92 42.93 26.87 12.78
N THR A 93 41.69 27.35 12.78
CA THR A 93 41.32 28.64 13.38
C THR A 93 39.99 28.54 14.13
N SER A 94 40.01 29.20 15.29
CA SER A 94 39.07 29.24 16.40
C SER A 94 37.73 29.93 16.15
N ASP A 95 36.80 29.63 17.06
CA ASP A 95 35.54 30.32 17.38
C ASP A 95 35.48 31.82 17.04
N SER A 96 34.39 32.24 16.37
CA SER A 96 33.56 33.38 16.76
C SER A 96 32.38 33.60 15.79
N GLU A 97 31.30 34.18 16.33
CA GLU A 97 30.17 34.84 15.64
C GLU A 97 28.89 34.04 15.31
N ARG A 98 28.16 33.82 16.41
CA ARG A 98 26.71 33.92 16.55
C ARG A 98 26.14 35.20 15.89
N ILE A 99 25.33 35.10 14.82
CA ILE A 99 24.40 36.18 14.40
C ILE A 99 23.03 35.63 14.00
N GLN A 100 22.01 36.24 14.62
CA GLN A 100 20.58 36.12 14.39
C GLN A 100 20.18 36.62 13.00
N GLN A 101 19.27 35.93 12.32
CA GLN A 101 18.41 36.57 11.31
C GLN A 101 16.94 36.45 11.73
N ARG A 102 16.41 37.59 12.18
CA ARG A 102 14.99 37.87 12.32
C ARG A 102 14.44 38.29 10.96
N SER A 103 13.50 37.53 10.42
CA SER A 103 12.72 37.95 9.26
C SER A 103 11.62 38.91 9.71
N ARG A 104 11.70 40.16 9.25
CA ARG A 104 10.66 41.19 9.39
C ARG A 104 9.46 40.81 8.50
N VAL A 105 8.28 40.69 9.11
CA VAL A 105 6.99 40.65 8.43
C VAL A 105 6.51 42.09 8.25
N THR A 106 6.32 42.51 7.01
CA THR A 106 5.62 43.76 6.66
C THR A 106 4.13 43.43 6.48
N VAL A 107 3.30 43.96 7.37
CA VAL A 107 1.84 43.87 7.31
C VAL A 107 1.30 44.95 6.37
N TYR A 108 0.60 44.55 5.31
CA TYR A 108 -0.27 45.47 4.57
C TYR A 108 -1.67 45.42 5.18
N ALA A 109 -2.09 46.55 5.76
CA ALA A 109 -3.45 46.77 6.22
C ALA A 109 -4.30 47.29 5.05
N SER A 110 -5.34 46.56 4.65
CA SER A 110 -6.39 47.07 3.75
C SER A 110 -7.60 47.47 4.59
N GLY A 111 -7.87 48.78 4.61
CA GLY A 111 -9.02 49.37 5.28
C GLY A 111 -10.34 48.98 4.62
N HIS A 112 -11.32 48.66 5.46
CA HIS A 112 -12.73 48.52 5.11
C HIS A 112 -13.34 49.91 4.95
N GLU A 113 -13.89 50.21 3.77
CA GLU A 113 -14.77 51.36 3.57
C GLU A 113 -16.17 50.87 3.21
N SER A 114 -17.16 51.37 3.95
CA SER A 114 -18.56 50.97 3.84
C SER A 114 -19.30 51.96 2.92
N GLY A 115 -19.91 51.44 1.86
CA GLY A 115 -20.61 52.23 0.85
C GLY A 115 -21.96 51.62 0.47
N ARG A 116 -23.01 52.43 0.58
CA ARG A 116 -24.44 52.09 0.55
C ARG A 116 -24.97 51.53 -0.78
N ARG A 117 -26.03 50.74 -0.64
CA ARG A 117 -27.04 50.35 -1.64
C ARG A 117 -27.50 51.51 -2.54
N ARG A 118 -27.73 51.23 -3.83
CA ARG A 118 -28.88 51.72 -4.60
C ARG A 118 -29.22 50.76 -5.74
N ALA A 119 -30.51 50.48 -5.87
CA ALA A 119 -31.13 49.67 -6.91
C ALA A 119 -31.45 50.52 -8.15
N ALA A 120 -31.46 49.89 -9.34
CA ALA A 120 -32.23 50.37 -10.47
C ALA A 120 -32.62 49.21 -11.40
N ARG A 121 -33.95 49.02 -11.54
CA ARG A 121 -34.64 48.26 -12.60
C ARG A 121 -34.62 49.05 -13.92
N LYS A 122 -34.67 48.34 -15.05
CA LYS A 122 -35.49 48.56 -16.28
C LYS A 122 -34.95 47.62 -17.38
N SER A 123 -35.65 46.55 -17.79
CA SER A 123 -36.78 46.49 -18.75
C SER A 123 -36.46 47.00 -20.16
N GLY A 124 -36.59 46.13 -21.17
CA GLY A 124 -36.64 46.53 -22.57
C GLY A 124 -36.50 45.35 -23.55
N ALA A 125 -37.63 44.86 -24.04
CA ALA A 125 -37.72 43.91 -25.15
C ALA A 125 -37.43 44.61 -26.50
N GLY A 126 -36.91 43.86 -27.49
CA GLY A 126 -36.74 44.35 -28.86
C GLY A 126 -36.23 43.26 -29.79
N SER A 127 -36.91 43.09 -30.92
CA SER A 127 -36.89 41.94 -31.82
C SER A 127 -36.21 42.26 -33.17
N ARG A 128 -35.73 41.20 -33.82
CA ARG A 128 -35.52 40.97 -35.29
C ARG A 128 -34.21 41.36 -35.98
N ARG A 129 -33.62 40.29 -36.56
CA ARG A 129 -33.08 40.05 -37.92
C ARG A 129 -31.75 40.68 -38.36
N GLY A 130 -30.83 39.78 -38.75
CA GLY A 130 -30.25 39.80 -40.10
C GLY A 130 -28.72 39.93 -40.19
N SER A 131 -28.09 38.94 -40.85
CA SER A 131 -26.76 38.95 -41.51
C SER A 131 -25.55 39.32 -40.65
N GLY A 132 -24.61 38.40 -40.38
CA GLY A 132 -23.60 37.97 -41.36
C GLY A 132 -22.29 38.74 -41.11
N TRP A 133 -21.14 38.12 -41.42
CA TRP A 133 -19.76 38.62 -41.30
C TRP A 133 -18.98 38.25 -40.03
N TRP A 134 -18.03 37.34 -40.26
CA TRP A 134 -16.89 36.97 -39.44
C TRP A 134 -15.96 38.17 -39.20
N TRP A 135 -15.33 38.26 -38.02
CA TRP A 135 -13.89 38.49 -37.76
C TRP A 135 -13.65 38.56 -36.23
N GLY A 136 -12.63 37.85 -35.74
CA GLY A 136 -11.89 38.20 -34.52
C GLY A 136 -12.53 37.86 -33.17
N LYS A 137 -12.49 36.59 -32.74
CA LYS A 137 -12.53 36.30 -31.30
C LYS A 137 -11.20 36.74 -30.68
N ARG A 138 -11.28 37.83 -29.91
CA ARG A 138 -10.34 38.16 -28.85
C ARG A 138 -10.14 36.92 -27.98
N SER A 139 -8.90 36.47 -27.91
CA SER A 139 -8.37 35.58 -26.88
C SER A 139 -8.59 36.21 -25.51
N GLY A 140 -9.69 35.83 -24.86
CA GLY A 140 -9.84 35.95 -23.42
C GLY A 140 -9.01 34.84 -22.81
N GLY A 141 -7.88 35.21 -22.19
CA GLY A 141 -7.00 34.28 -21.47
C GLY A 141 -7.78 33.56 -20.38
N GLY A 142 -8.08 32.29 -20.63
CA GLY A 142 -8.29 31.33 -19.57
C GLY A 142 -6.97 31.14 -18.86
N MET A 143 -6.96 31.39 -17.55
CA MET A 143 -5.85 31.01 -16.68
C MET A 143 -5.80 29.47 -16.69
N GLU A 144 -5.03 28.88 -17.60
CA GLU A 144 -4.57 27.50 -17.47
C GLU A 144 -3.72 27.45 -16.19
N SER A 145 -4.30 26.95 -15.09
CA SER A 145 -3.47 26.55 -13.96
C SER A 145 -2.63 25.38 -14.46
N SER A 146 -1.32 25.59 -14.60
CA SER A 146 -0.37 24.54 -14.93
C SER A 146 -0.52 23.44 -13.88
N THR A 147 -1.21 22.36 -14.23
CA THR A 147 -1.45 21.27 -13.29
C THR A 147 -0.12 20.54 -13.12
N SER A 148 0.51 20.69 -11.94
CA SER A 148 1.84 20.11 -11.70
C SER A 148 1.76 18.58 -11.82
N ARG A 149 2.54 18.02 -12.74
CA ARG A 149 2.69 16.57 -12.94
C ARG A 149 4.02 16.15 -12.36
N THR A 150 4.01 15.06 -11.61
CA THR A 150 5.25 14.53 -11.05
C THR A 150 6.00 13.70 -12.10
N SER A 151 7.33 13.75 -12.07
CA SER A 151 8.17 12.85 -12.86
C SER A 151 8.64 11.71 -11.96
N LEU A 152 8.19 10.49 -12.24
CA LEU A 152 8.59 9.30 -11.49
C LEU A 152 9.65 8.50 -12.27
N ASN A 153 10.52 7.79 -11.55
CA ASN A 153 11.49 6.89 -12.17
C ASN A 153 10.78 5.64 -12.71
N CYS A 154 11.26 5.12 -13.84
CA CYS A 154 10.81 3.84 -14.41
C CYS A 154 11.82 2.74 -14.08
N ILE A 155 11.35 1.65 -13.49
CA ILE A 155 12.14 0.48 -13.13
C ILE A 155 11.69 -0.68 -14.02
N SER A 156 12.56 -1.12 -14.94
CA SER A 156 12.30 -2.31 -15.75
C SER A 156 12.72 -3.55 -14.99
N LEU A 157 11.82 -4.55 -14.88
CA LEU A 157 12.17 -5.86 -14.31
C LEU A 157 12.92 -6.76 -15.29
N ALA A 158 13.04 -6.35 -16.55
CA ALA A 158 13.82 -7.03 -17.58
C ALA A 158 15.22 -6.42 -17.78
N ASP A 159 15.60 -5.38 -17.03
CA ASP A 159 16.93 -4.77 -17.14
C ASP A 159 18.01 -5.80 -16.73
N PRO A 160 18.95 -6.14 -17.62
CA PRO A 160 20.02 -7.08 -17.28
C PRO A 160 21.01 -6.51 -16.25
N ASP A 161 21.05 -5.19 -16.07
CA ASP A 161 21.87 -4.52 -15.06
C ASP A 161 21.03 -4.19 -13.82
N ILE A 162 20.96 -5.16 -12.90
CA ILE A 162 20.24 -5.01 -11.63
C ILE A 162 20.72 -3.80 -10.82
N GLN A 163 21.98 -3.38 -10.93
CA GLN A 163 22.51 -2.26 -10.15
C GLN A 163 21.93 -0.93 -10.63
N ARG A 164 21.63 -0.80 -11.93
CA ARG A 164 20.90 0.35 -12.46
C ARG A 164 19.49 0.42 -11.88
N SER A 165 18.77 -0.70 -11.86
CA SER A 165 17.43 -0.78 -11.28
C SER A 165 17.44 -0.45 -9.79
N VAL A 166 18.43 -0.94 -9.04
CA VAL A 166 18.62 -0.60 -7.62
C VAL A 166 18.88 0.88 -7.42
N ALA A 167 19.74 1.51 -8.22
CA ALA A 167 20.04 2.93 -8.11
C ALA A 167 18.81 3.81 -8.41
N LEU A 168 18.07 3.52 -9.48
CA LEU A 168 16.86 4.24 -9.86
C LEU A 168 15.74 4.07 -8.83
N LEU A 169 15.53 2.85 -8.33
CA LEU A 169 14.54 2.57 -7.31
C LEU A 169 14.90 3.29 -6.00
N LYS A 170 16.16 3.20 -5.56
CA LYS A 170 16.62 3.90 -4.36
C LYS A 170 16.39 5.41 -4.47
N GLN A 171 16.69 6.00 -5.62
CA GLN A 171 16.45 7.42 -5.85
C GLN A 171 14.94 7.76 -5.76
N ALA A 172 14.06 6.92 -6.29
CA ALA A 172 12.63 7.12 -6.21
C ALA A 172 12.09 6.99 -4.77
N CYS A 173 12.57 5.99 -4.03
CA CYS A 173 12.21 5.78 -2.62
C CYS A 173 12.65 6.93 -1.71
N LEU A 174 13.78 7.57 -2.02
CA LEU A 174 14.29 8.74 -1.30
C LEU A 174 13.57 10.05 -1.66
N ASP A 175 13.11 10.19 -2.90
CA ASP A 175 12.43 11.41 -3.37
C ASP A 175 10.95 11.42 -2.98
N SER A 176 10.18 10.44 -3.48
CA SER A 176 8.72 10.47 -3.39
C SER A 176 8.12 9.18 -2.87
N GLY A 177 8.86 8.08 -2.77
CA GLY A 177 8.26 6.77 -2.45
C GLY A 177 7.32 6.24 -3.54
N PHE A 178 7.31 6.85 -4.73
CA PHE A 178 6.53 6.44 -5.90
C PHE A 178 7.44 6.22 -7.12
N PHE A 179 7.17 5.18 -7.89
CA PHE A 179 7.87 4.87 -9.14
C PHE A 179 6.99 4.06 -10.09
N TYR A 180 7.40 3.95 -11.35
CA TYR A 180 6.79 3.02 -12.30
C TYR A 180 7.58 1.71 -12.36
N VAL A 181 6.86 0.59 -12.49
CA VAL A 181 7.45 -0.72 -12.79
C VAL A 181 6.99 -1.16 -14.18
N LEU A 182 7.96 -1.42 -15.05
CA LEU A 182 7.76 -1.82 -16.45
C LEU A 182 8.35 -3.21 -16.70
N ASP A 183 8.02 -3.79 -17.86
CA ASP A 183 8.56 -5.07 -18.34
C ASP A 183 8.45 -6.21 -17.30
N HIS A 184 7.35 -6.20 -16.54
CA HIS A 184 7.11 -7.12 -15.42
C HIS A 184 6.67 -8.53 -15.86
N GLY A 185 6.46 -8.73 -17.16
CA GLY A 185 6.17 -10.03 -17.77
C GLY A 185 4.69 -10.43 -17.78
N ILE A 186 3.77 -9.58 -17.33
CA ILE A 186 2.33 -9.79 -17.50
C ILE A 186 1.94 -9.16 -18.84
N SER A 187 1.27 -9.92 -19.71
CA SER A 187 0.89 -9.42 -21.04
C SER A 187 -0.18 -8.35 -20.95
N GLN A 188 -0.14 -7.39 -21.89
CA GLN A 188 -1.20 -6.36 -21.98
C GLN A 188 -2.57 -6.98 -22.24
N GLU A 189 -2.64 -8.04 -23.05
CA GLU A 189 -3.88 -8.78 -23.31
C GLU A 189 -4.52 -9.33 -22.02
N PHE A 190 -3.71 -9.91 -21.13
CA PHE A 190 -4.22 -10.39 -19.85
C PHE A 190 -4.61 -9.25 -18.92
N MET A 191 -3.85 -8.15 -18.88
CA MET A 191 -4.25 -6.95 -18.12
C MET A 191 -5.60 -6.40 -18.60
N ASP A 192 -5.81 -6.33 -19.92
CA ASP A 192 -7.07 -5.88 -20.52
C ASP A 192 -8.23 -6.82 -20.13
N GLU A 193 -8.00 -8.14 -20.07
CA GLU A 193 -8.99 -9.12 -19.59
C GLU A 193 -9.32 -8.90 -18.10
N VAL A 194 -8.33 -8.65 -17.24
CA VAL A 194 -8.56 -8.38 -15.81
C VAL A 194 -9.41 -7.11 -15.63
N PHE A 195 -9.12 -6.03 -16.35
CA PHE A 195 -9.95 -4.83 -16.31
C PHE A 195 -11.36 -5.07 -16.84
N ALA A 196 -11.51 -5.84 -17.92
CA ALA A 196 -12.82 -6.19 -18.47
C ALA A 196 -13.67 -7.00 -17.49
N GLU A 197 -13.09 -8.01 -16.82
CA GLU A 197 -13.78 -8.81 -15.81
C GLU A 197 -14.09 -7.97 -14.55
N SER A 198 -13.18 -7.09 -14.13
CA SER A 198 -13.45 -6.12 -13.05
C SER A 198 -14.64 -5.24 -13.38
N LYS A 199 -14.73 -4.72 -14.61
CA LYS A 199 -15.83 -3.88 -15.07
C LYS A 199 -17.16 -4.63 -15.06
N LYS A 200 -17.20 -5.85 -15.60
CA LYS A 200 -18.40 -6.70 -15.60
C LYS A 200 -18.98 -6.90 -14.21
N PHE A 201 -18.14 -7.04 -13.19
CA PHE A 201 -18.60 -7.11 -11.81
C PHE A 201 -19.28 -5.81 -11.35
N PHE A 202 -18.65 -4.66 -11.57
CA PHE A 202 -19.20 -3.38 -11.12
C PHE A 202 -20.47 -2.95 -11.88
N GLU A 203 -20.65 -3.44 -13.11
CA GLU A 203 -21.88 -3.30 -13.92
C GLU A 203 -23.05 -4.16 -13.43
N LEU A 204 -22.83 -5.13 -12.52
CA LEU A 204 -23.92 -5.92 -11.96
C LEU A 204 -24.91 -5.03 -11.18
N PRO A 205 -26.21 -5.40 -11.13
CA PRO A 205 -27.16 -4.73 -10.25
C PRO A 205 -26.63 -4.67 -8.82
N ASN A 206 -26.84 -3.55 -8.12
CA ASN A 206 -26.36 -3.39 -6.75
C ASN A 206 -26.84 -4.52 -5.82
N SER A 207 -28.05 -5.05 -6.04
CA SER A 207 -28.58 -6.20 -5.30
C SER A 207 -27.73 -7.46 -5.43
N GLU A 208 -27.07 -7.68 -6.58
CA GLU A 208 -26.15 -8.81 -6.78
C GLU A 208 -24.79 -8.53 -6.13
N LYS A 209 -24.25 -7.31 -6.27
CA LYS A 209 -23.00 -6.90 -5.61
C LYS A 209 -23.10 -7.01 -4.08
N MET A 210 -24.22 -6.58 -3.50
CA MET A 210 -24.47 -6.62 -2.05
C MET A 210 -24.60 -8.05 -1.48
N LYS A 211 -24.87 -9.08 -2.30
CA LYS A 211 -24.82 -10.49 -1.82
C LYS A 211 -23.41 -10.93 -1.42
N LEU A 212 -22.40 -10.23 -1.94
CA LEU A 212 -20.99 -10.51 -1.72
C LEU A 212 -20.38 -9.47 -0.78
N LEU A 213 -21.19 -8.78 0.04
CA LEU A 213 -20.74 -7.75 0.98
C LEU A 213 -19.55 -8.24 1.81
N ARG A 214 -18.58 -7.34 2.03
CA ARG A 214 -17.34 -7.60 2.77
C ARG A 214 -17.62 -8.34 4.08
N ASN A 215 -16.90 -9.45 4.30
CA ASN A 215 -16.98 -10.21 5.55
C ASN A 215 -15.98 -9.71 6.61
N GLU A 216 -15.97 -10.33 7.79
CA GLU A 216 -15.07 -10.00 8.91
C GLU A 216 -13.58 -10.23 8.62
N LYS A 217 -13.26 -10.97 7.54
CA LYS A 217 -11.89 -11.17 7.03
C LYS A 217 -11.51 -10.17 5.95
N ASN A 218 -12.36 -9.17 5.68
CA ASN A 218 -12.19 -8.17 4.65
C ASN A 218 -12.17 -8.74 3.21
N ARG A 219 -12.97 -9.78 2.94
CA ARG A 219 -13.17 -10.34 1.59
C ARG A 219 -14.51 -9.94 1.05
N GLY A 220 -14.61 -9.62 -0.25
CA GLY A 220 -15.86 -9.29 -0.93
C GLY A 220 -16.02 -7.80 -1.24
N TYR A 221 -17.26 -7.41 -1.50
CA TYR A 221 -17.68 -6.11 -2.01
C TYR A 221 -17.83 -5.05 -0.91
N THR A 222 -17.43 -3.82 -1.20
CA THR A 222 -17.69 -2.63 -0.39
C THR A 222 -18.45 -1.59 -1.22
N PRO A 223 -19.63 -1.13 -0.76
CA PRO A 223 -20.38 -0.10 -1.47
C PRO A 223 -19.70 1.27 -1.38
N VAL A 224 -20.16 2.21 -2.20
CA VAL A 224 -19.73 3.61 -2.15
C VAL A 224 -19.90 4.16 -0.73
N LEU A 225 -18.91 4.93 -0.25
CA LEU A 225 -18.82 5.50 1.09
C LEU A 225 -18.51 4.52 2.25
N ASP A 226 -18.23 3.23 1.99
CA ASP A 226 -17.84 2.26 3.06
C ASP A 226 -16.51 2.63 3.75
N GLU A 227 -15.57 3.23 3.04
CA GLU A 227 -14.24 3.58 3.56
C GLU A 227 -14.12 5.09 3.77
N ILE A 228 -13.55 5.52 4.90
CA ILE A 228 -13.25 6.91 5.23
C ILE A 228 -11.75 7.04 5.50
N LEU A 229 -10.97 7.33 4.46
CA LEU A 229 -9.50 7.39 4.55
C LEU A 229 -8.97 8.68 5.20
N ASP A 230 -9.72 9.78 5.06
CA ASP A 230 -9.36 11.10 5.56
C ASP A 230 -10.55 11.70 6.34
N PRO A 231 -10.83 11.23 7.56
CA PRO A 231 -11.99 11.68 8.33
C PRO A 231 -11.94 13.17 8.70
N GLU A 232 -10.77 13.80 8.65
CA GLU A 232 -10.61 15.23 8.91
C GLU A 232 -11.13 16.09 7.75
N ASN A 233 -10.85 15.68 6.50
CA ASN A 233 -11.22 16.46 5.32
C ASN A 233 -12.38 15.86 4.54
N GLN A 234 -12.73 14.59 4.73
CA GLN A 234 -13.75 13.83 3.99
C GLN A 234 -14.63 13.02 4.95
N VAL A 235 -15.61 13.70 5.55
CA VAL A 235 -16.43 13.12 6.62
C VAL A 235 -17.50 12.12 6.16
N ASN A 236 -17.92 12.18 4.89
CA ASN A 236 -19.03 11.36 4.37
C ASN A 236 -18.56 10.01 3.78
N GLY A 237 -17.26 9.74 3.78
CA GLY A 237 -16.66 8.57 3.14
C GLY A 237 -16.25 8.80 1.68
N ASP A 238 -15.49 7.83 1.18
CA ASP A 238 -14.84 7.83 -0.12
C ASP A 238 -15.81 7.49 -1.26
N TYR A 239 -15.79 8.30 -2.32
CA TYR A 239 -16.66 8.14 -3.49
C TYR A 239 -16.11 7.07 -4.43
N LYS A 240 -16.06 5.83 -3.95
CA LYS A 240 -15.65 4.64 -4.67
C LYS A 240 -16.32 3.40 -4.11
N GLU A 241 -16.68 2.47 -4.96
CA GLU A 241 -16.97 1.09 -4.56
C GLU A 241 -15.74 0.21 -4.79
N GLY A 242 -15.72 -0.97 -4.16
CA GLY A 242 -14.56 -1.85 -4.25
C GLY A 242 -14.86 -3.33 -4.05
N TYR A 243 -13.92 -4.19 -4.43
CA TYR A 243 -13.99 -5.64 -4.20
C TYR A 243 -12.63 -6.18 -3.77
N TYR A 244 -12.62 -7.00 -2.72
CA TYR A 244 -11.42 -7.44 -2.02
C TYR A 244 -11.25 -8.96 -2.16
N ILE A 245 -10.10 -9.36 -2.68
CA ILE A 245 -9.67 -10.75 -2.80
C ILE A 245 -8.30 -10.86 -2.13
N GLY A 246 -8.17 -11.72 -1.14
CA GLY A 246 -6.87 -12.02 -0.55
C GLY A 246 -6.33 -13.37 -0.99
N VAL A 247 -5.25 -13.81 -0.34
CA VAL A 247 -4.77 -15.19 -0.46
C VAL A 247 -5.91 -16.15 -0.07
N GLU A 248 -6.19 -17.11 -0.94
CA GLU A 248 -7.24 -18.12 -0.74
C GLU A 248 -6.81 -19.09 0.38
N VAL A 249 -7.63 -19.18 1.42
CA VAL A 249 -7.41 -20.12 2.53
C VAL A 249 -8.70 -20.89 2.79
N PRO A 250 -8.70 -22.23 2.64
CA PRO A 250 -9.88 -23.04 2.91
C PRO A 250 -10.43 -22.81 4.33
N ALA A 251 -11.76 -22.91 4.48
CA ALA A 251 -12.40 -22.66 5.78
C ALA A 251 -11.95 -23.64 6.88
N ASP A 252 -11.59 -24.87 6.50
CA ASP A 252 -11.09 -25.93 7.38
C ASP A 252 -9.58 -25.84 7.68
N ASP A 253 -8.84 -24.94 7.01
CA ASP A 253 -7.44 -24.69 7.32
C ASP A 253 -7.31 -23.95 8.67
N PRO A 254 -6.44 -24.38 9.60
CA PRO A 254 -6.22 -23.68 10.86
C PRO A 254 -5.89 -22.19 10.75
N GLN A 255 -5.25 -21.76 9.65
CA GLN A 255 -4.94 -20.36 9.37
C GLN A 255 -6.20 -19.51 9.20
N SER A 256 -7.33 -20.07 8.77
CA SER A 256 -8.61 -19.35 8.61
C SER A 256 -9.12 -18.73 9.92
N ASN A 257 -8.61 -19.18 11.07
CA ASN A 257 -8.90 -18.58 12.38
C ASN A 257 -8.24 -17.21 12.57
N LYS A 258 -7.17 -16.89 11.82
CA LYS A 258 -6.46 -15.61 11.93
C LYS A 258 -7.22 -14.50 11.18
N PRO A 259 -7.21 -13.24 11.66
CA PRO A 259 -7.67 -12.10 10.87
C PRO A 259 -7.01 -12.08 9.49
N PHE A 260 -7.72 -11.63 8.46
CA PHE A 260 -7.24 -11.55 7.08
C PHE A 260 -6.96 -12.88 6.35
N TYR A 261 -7.13 -14.03 6.99
CA TYR A 261 -7.04 -15.35 6.34
C TYR A 261 -8.42 -16.01 6.35
N GLY A 262 -8.82 -16.59 5.22
CA GLY A 262 -10.09 -17.26 5.04
C GLY A 262 -10.47 -17.36 3.55
N PRO A 263 -11.59 -18.03 3.25
CA PRO A 263 -12.03 -18.19 1.87
C PRO A 263 -12.41 -16.84 1.28
N ASN A 264 -12.10 -16.64 0.00
CA ASN A 264 -12.60 -15.46 -0.70
C ASN A 264 -14.10 -15.61 -0.99
N GLN A 265 -14.76 -14.47 -1.16
CA GLN A 265 -16.11 -14.45 -1.70
C GLN A 265 -16.00 -14.39 -3.21
N TRP A 266 -16.76 -15.23 -3.92
CA TRP A 266 -16.72 -15.33 -5.36
C TRP A 266 -18.14 -15.17 -5.93
N PRO A 267 -18.35 -14.35 -6.97
CA PRO A 267 -19.60 -14.41 -7.72
C PRO A 267 -19.78 -15.82 -8.31
N SER A 268 -21.03 -16.26 -8.48
CA SER A 268 -21.28 -17.57 -9.06
C SER A 268 -20.79 -17.63 -10.51
N GLU A 269 -20.31 -18.79 -10.93
CA GLU A 269 -19.87 -19.02 -12.32
C GLU A 269 -21.02 -18.86 -13.33
N GLU A 270 -22.28 -18.95 -12.88
CA GLU A 270 -23.44 -18.65 -13.72
C GLU A 270 -23.56 -17.15 -14.06
N VAL A 271 -23.13 -16.27 -13.13
CA VAL A 271 -23.22 -14.81 -13.29
C VAL A 271 -21.94 -14.27 -13.94
N LEU A 272 -20.77 -14.74 -13.50
CA LEU A 272 -19.46 -14.32 -14.01
C LEU A 272 -18.53 -15.53 -14.22
N PRO A 273 -18.66 -16.26 -15.35
CA PRO A 273 -18.00 -17.55 -15.54
C PRO A 273 -16.47 -17.55 -15.45
N LYS A 274 -15.83 -16.46 -15.90
CA LYS A 274 -14.36 -16.36 -15.98
C LYS A 274 -13.72 -15.63 -14.80
N TRP A 275 -14.52 -14.97 -13.99
CA TRP A 275 -14.03 -13.91 -13.12
C TRP A 275 -13.10 -14.44 -12.03
N ARG A 276 -13.47 -15.55 -11.40
CA ARG A 276 -12.63 -16.20 -10.40
C ARG A 276 -11.28 -16.62 -10.97
N GLU A 277 -11.28 -17.33 -12.10
CA GLU A 277 -10.04 -17.82 -12.75
C GLU A 277 -9.09 -16.66 -13.09
N VAL A 278 -9.62 -15.61 -13.71
CA VAL A 278 -8.84 -14.42 -14.11
C VAL A 278 -8.27 -13.71 -12.89
N MET A 279 -9.06 -13.51 -11.83
CA MET A 279 -8.60 -12.82 -10.63
C MET A 279 -7.60 -13.65 -9.82
N GLU A 280 -7.77 -14.97 -9.72
CA GLU A 280 -6.80 -15.86 -9.10
C GLU A 280 -5.47 -15.87 -9.87
N GLN A 281 -5.51 -15.87 -11.21
CA GLN A 281 -4.31 -15.76 -12.04
C GLN A 281 -3.62 -14.41 -11.86
N TYR A 282 -4.38 -13.31 -11.86
CA TYR A 282 -3.83 -11.98 -11.63
C TYR A 282 -3.21 -11.85 -10.24
N HIS A 283 -3.83 -12.40 -9.21
CA HIS A 283 -3.29 -12.41 -7.84
C HIS A 283 -1.89 -13.05 -7.80
N ARG A 284 -1.72 -14.24 -8.40
CA ARG A 284 -0.42 -14.93 -8.47
C ARG A 284 0.63 -14.12 -9.23
N GLU A 285 0.26 -13.57 -10.38
CA GLU A 285 1.18 -12.77 -11.20
C GLU A 285 1.59 -11.46 -10.52
N ALA A 286 0.64 -10.74 -9.93
CA ALA A 286 0.91 -9.51 -9.19
C ALA A 286 1.81 -9.77 -7.97
N LEU A 287 1.60 -10.88 -7.25
CA LEU A 287 2.48 -11.29 -6.14
C LEU A 287 3.89 -11.60 -6.62
N ARG A 288 4.06 -12.27 -7.77
CA ARG A 288 5.38 -12.52 -8.38
C ARG A 288 6.10 -11.21 -8.71
N VAL A 289 5.38 -10.25 -9.28
CA VAL A 289 5.92 -8.91 -9.59
C VAL A 289 6.32 -8.18 -8.30
N ALA A 290 5.44 -8.17 -7.29
CA ALA A 290 5.71 -7.52 -6.02
C ALA A 290 6.94 -8.10 -5.31
N LYS A 291 7.09 -9.44 -5.28
CA LYS A 291 8.29 -10.10 -4.73
C LYS A 291 9.56 -9.70 -5.51
N SER A 292 9.47 -9.58 -6.83
CA SER A 292 10.60 -9.11 -7.66
C SER A 292 11.00 -7.68 -7.30
N VAL A 293 10.03 -6.78 -7.11
CA VAL A 293 10.28 -5.40 -6.64
C VAL A 293 10.87 -5.39 -5.23
N ALA A 294 10.37 -6.23 -4.31
CA ALA A 294 10.87 -6.35 -2.95
C ALA A 294 12.36 -6.75 -2.90
N ARG A 295 12.83 -7.58 -3.83
CA ARG A 295 14.26 -7.92 -3.96
C ARG A 295 15.13 -6.71 -4.32
N ILE A 296 14.64 -5.85 -5.22
CA ILE A 296 15.34 -4.60 -5.58
C ILE A 296 15.34 -3.63 -4.39
N ILE A 297 14.24 -3.54 -3.64
CA ILE A 297 14.14 -2.75 -2.40
C ILE A 297 15.16 -3.24 -1.37
N ALA A 298 15.29 -4.57 -1.17
CA ALA A 298 16.25 -5.14 -0.23
C ALA A 298 17.69 -4.71 -0.58
N LEU A 299 18.07 -4.84 -1.86
CA LEU A 299 19.38 -4.37 -2.35
C LEU A 299 19.57 -2.86 -2.16
N ALA A 300 18.54 -2.04 -2.40
CA ALA A 300 18.60 -0.59 -2.19
C ALA A 300 18.84 -0.21 -0.71
N LEU A 301 18.41 -1.06 0.23
CA LEU A 301 18.63 -0.97 1.68
C LEU A 301 19.93 -1.66 2.14
N ASN A 302 20.79 -2.07 1.21
CA ASN A 302 22.03 -2.81 1.47
C ASN A 302 21.80 -4.14 2.22
N LEU A 303 20.70 -4.82 1.92
CA LEU A 303 20.40 -6.17 2.41
C LEU A 303 20.64 -7.20 1.29
N ASP A 304 20.62 -8.47 1.67
CA ASP A 304 20.58 -9.57 0.69
C ASP A 304 19.31 -9.48 -0.17
N ALA A 305 19.42 -9.83 -1.45
CA ALA A 305 18.31 -9.70 -2.40
C ALA A 305 17.06 -10.48 -1.95
N ASP A 306 17.25 -11.65 -1.33
CA ASP A 306 16.20 -12.54 -0.85
C ASP A 306 15.79 -12.28 0.61
N PHE A 307 16.26 -11.17 1.21
CA PHE A 307 16.01 -10.88 2.63
C PHE A 307 14.52 -10.94 3.01
N PHE A 308 13.64 -10.38 2.15
CA PHE A 308 12.20 -10.37 2.38
C PHE A 308 11.49 -11.67 1.98
N ASP A 309 12.13 -12.59 1.24
CA ASP A 309 11.51 -13.84 0.77
C ASP A 309 11.31 -14.87 1.89
N ARG A 310 11.80 -14.59 3.10
CA ARG A 310 11.68 -15.46 4.28
C ARG A 310 10.20 -15.71 4.64
N PRO A 311 9.83 -16.92 5.12
CA PRO A 311 8.47 -17.26 5.53
C PRO A 311 7.83 -16.26 6.49
N GLU A 312 8.61 -15.73 7.44
CA GLU A 312 8.13 -14.77 8.44
C GLU A 312 7.94 -13.35 7.88
N MET A 313 8.31 -13.11 6.62
CA MET A 313 8.19 -11.81 5.94
C MET A 313 7.28 -11.91 4.71
N LEU A 314 7.78 -12.20 3.52
CA LEU A 314 6.94 -12.30 2.31
C LEU A 314 6.77 -13.74 1.80
N GLY A 315 7.34 -14.73 2.47
CA GLY A 315 7.08 -16.13 2.14
C GLY A 315 5.60 -16.46 2.29
N ASP A 316 5.00 -16.08 3.42
CA ASP A 316 3.57 -16.24 3.74
C ASP A 316 2.85 -14.88 3.87
N SER A 317 3.19 -13.96 2.96
CA SER A 317 2.65 -12.59 2.92
C SER A 317 1.12 -12.55 2.99
N ILE A 318 0.58 -11.57 3.68
CA ILE A 318 -0.78 -11.12 3.38
C ILE A 318 -0.68 -10.36 2.05
N ALA A 319 -1.57 -10.68 1.10
CA ALA A 319 -1.58 -10.05 -0.21
C ALA A 319 -3.02 -9.89 -0.67
N THR A 320 -3.44 -8.63 -0.84
CA THR A 320 -4.83 -8.27 -1.09
C THR A 320 -4.95 -7.54 -2.42
N LEU A 321 -5.72 -8.13 -3.33
CA LEU A 321 -6.23 -7.50 -4.53
C LEU A 321 -7.48 -6.67 -4.19
N ARG A 322 -7.45 -5.39 -4.52
CA ARG A 322 -8.59 -4.48 -4.44
C ARG A 322 -8.93 -3.95 -5.83
N LEU A 323 -10.07 -4.38 -6.35
CA LEU A 323 -10.69 -3.79 -7.53
C LEU A 323 -11.46 -2.55 -7.08
N LEU A 324 -11.34 -1.45 -7.81
CA LEU A 324 -11.94 -0.16 -7.45
C LEU A 324 -12.65 0.43 -8.65
N HIS A 325 -13.86 0.94 -8.41
CA HIS A 325 -14.64 1.69 -9.37
C HIS A 325 -15.08 3.02 -8.76
N TYR A 326 -14.81 4.10 -9.49
CA TYR A 326 -15.22 5.45 -9.16
C TYR A 326 -16.28 5.88 -10.17
N GLU A 327 -17.53 5.98 -9.70
CA GLU A 327 -18.62 6.55 -10.50
C GLU A 327 -18.25 7.99 -10.84
N GLY A 328 -18.39 8.40 -12.12
CA GLY A 328 -17.90 9.65 -12.72
C GLY A 328 -18.44 10.95 -12.12
N GLN A 329 -18.30 11.13 -10.82
CA GLN A 329 -18.59 12.31 -10.05
C GLN A 329 -17.40 13.28 -10.14
N VAL A 330 -17.66 14.58 -10.06
CA VAL A 330 -16.58 15.57 -9.96
C VAL A 330 -16.24 15.78 -8.49
N SER A 331 -14.97 15.63 -8.14
CA SER A 331 -14.48 15.92 -6.79
C SER A 331 -14.66 17.40 -6.44
N ASN A 332 -14.93 17.66 -5.16
CA ASN A 332 -14.98 19.01 -4.60
C ASN A 332 -14.15 19.05 -3.31
N PRO A 333 -12.83 19.31 -3.42
CA PRO A 333 -11.92 19.39 -2.28
C PRO A 333 -12.40 20.34 -1.17
N SER A 334 -13.00 21.48 -1.53
CA SER A 334 -13.53 22.45 -0.56
C SER A 334 -14.70 21.96 0.29
N LYS A 335 -15.35 20.87 -0.15
CA LYS A 335 -16.47 20.21 0.54
C LYS A 335 -16.10 18.81 1.03
N GLY A 336 -14.84 18.40 0.94
CA GLY A 336 -14.42 17.07 1.37
C GLY A 336 -14.91 15.95 0.48
N VAL A 337 -15.06 16.20 -0.83
CA VAL A 337 -15.50 15.19 -1.80
C VAL A 337 -14.30 14.76 -2.64
N TYR A 338 -13.78 13.56 -2.38
CA TYR A 338 -12.74 12.92 -3.18
C TYR A 338 -13.15 11.49 -3.54
N GLY A 339 -12.59 10.95 -4.62
CA GLY A 339 -12.73 9.52 -4.91
C GLY A 339 -12.12 8.69 -3.79
N ALA A 340 -10.94 9.09 -3.32
CA ALA A 340 -10.30 8.57 -2.12
C ALA A 340 -9.62 9.72 -1.38
N GLY A 341 -9.87 9.84 -0.07
CA GLY A 341 -9.25 10.84 0.79
C GLY A 341 -7.72 10.73 0.85
N ALA A 342 -7.04 11.73 1.44
CA ALA A 342 -5.60 11.70 1.62
C ALA A 342 -5.17 10.63 2.64
N HIS A 343 -4.32 9.69 2.22
CA HIS A 343 -3.84 8.59 3.07
C HIS A 343 -2.47 8.07 2.64
N SER A 344 -1.91 7.18 3.45
CA SER A 344 -0.78 6.32 3.11
C SER A 344 -1.17 4.85 3.27
N ASP A 345 -0.52 3.98 2.50
CA ASP A 345 -0.79 2.55 2.50
C ASP A 345 -0.04 1.84 3.63
N TYR A 346 -0.59 0.73 4.12
CA TYR A 346 -0.14 0.18 5.41
C TYR A 346 1.05 -0.77 5.28
N GLY A 347 1.11 -1.52 4.17
CA GLY A 347 2.00 -2.67 4.01
C GLY A 347 3.44 -2.33 3.61
N LEU A 348 4.04 -3.21 2.81
CA LEU A 348 5.37 -3.04 2.24
C LEU A 348 5.31 -2.16 0.99
N ILE A 349 4.53 -2.59 0.00
CA ILE A 349 4.32 -1.88 -1.27
C ILE A 349 2.89 -2.13 -1.79
N THR A 350 2.45 -1.24 -2.66
CA THR A 350 1.23 -1.40 -3.47
C THR A 350 1.60 -1.36 -4.94
N LEU A 351 1.12 -2.33 -5.72
CA LEU A 351 1.13 -2.26 -7.18
C LEU A 351 -0.23 -1.74 -7.65
N LEU A 352 -0.23 -0.62 -8.36
CA LEU A 352 -1.45 0.00 -8.87
C LEU A 352 -1.44 -0.04 -10.40
N ALA A 353 -2.36 -0.81 -10.96
CA ALA A 353 -2.76 -0.67 -12.35
C ALA A 353 -3.97 0.25 -12.43
N THR A 354 -3.96 1.15 -13.41
CA THR A 354 -5.07 2.07 -13.67
C THR A 354 -5.48 1.93 -15.13
N ASP A 355 -6.71 2.32 -15.41
CA ASP A 355 -7.06 2.73 -16.77
C ASP A 355 -6.32 4.02 -17.17
N ASP A 356 -6.66 4.56 -18.34
CA ASP A 356 -6.08 5.79 -18.86
C ASP A 356 -6.67 7.07 -18.20
N VAL A 357 -7.51 6.94 -17.16
CA VAL A 357 -8.17 8.06 -16.48
C VAL A 357 -7.32 8.58 -15.33
N VAL A 358 -6.88 9.83 -15.48
CA VAL A 358 -6.08 10.54 -14.48
C VAL A 358 -6.93 10.83 -13.24
N GLY A 359 -6.35 10.63 -12.05
CA GLY A 359 -7.01 11.01 -10.80
C GLY A 359 -6.12 10.91 -9.56
N LEU A 360 -5.11 10.05 -9.60
CA LEU A 360 -4.14 9.90 -8.51
C LEU A 360 -3.29 11.17 -8.34
N GLN A 361 -3.22 11.67 -7.11
CA GLN A 361 -2.32 12.73 -6.69
C GLN A 361 -1.46 12.26 -5.51
N ILE A 362 -0.21 12.73 -5.45
CA ILE A 362 0.73 12.48 -4.35
C ILE A 362 1.18 13.78 -3.68
N CYS A 363 1.51 13.70 -2.40
CA CYS A 363 2.06 14.78 -1.60
C CYS A 363 3.39 14.33 -0.96
N LYS A 364 4.51 14.73 -1.59
CA LYS A 364 5.87 14.28 -1.19
C LYS A 364 6.27 14.74 0.21
N ASP A 365 5.81 15.93 0.62
CA ASP A 365 6.01 16.45 1.97
C ASP A 365 4.68 16.55 2.72
N ARG A 366 4.35 15.50 3.46
CA ARG A 366 3.11 15.42 4.26
C ARG A 366 2.97 16.54 5.30
N ASN A 367 4.09 17.15 5.72
CA ASN A 367 4.13 18.19 6.75
C ASN A 367 4.13 19.61 6.16
N ALA A 368 4.27 19.76 4.84
CA ALA A 368 4.25 21.07 4.21
C ALA A 368 2.92 21.79 4.43
N GLN A 369 2.98 23.11 4.60
CA GLN A 369 1.82 23.97 4.80
C GLN A 369 1.91 25.19 3.85
N PRO A 370 1.08 25.27 2.78
CA PRO A 370 0.11 24.26 2.36
C PRO A 370 0.78 23.01 1.80
N GLN A 371 0.09 21.86 1.90
CA GLN A 371 0.49 20.65 1.20
C GLN A 371 0.44 20.87 -0.32
N VAL A 372 1.43 20.33 -1.03
CA VAL A 372 1.52 20.39 -2.50
C VAL A 372 1.15 19.02 -3.06
N TRP A 373 0.13 19.00 -3.92
CA TRP A 373 -0.39 17.79 -4.55
C TRP A 373 -0.03 17.77 -6.04
N GLU A 374 0.62 16.69 -6.48
CA GLU A 374 1.07 16.50 -7.86
C GLU A 374 0.35 15.30 -8.49
N TYR A 375 -0.09 15.43 -9.73
CA TYR A 375 -0.71 14.32 -10.45
C TYR A 375 0.33 13.28 -10.85
N VAL A 376 -0.05 12.01 -10.72
CA VAL A 376 0.66 10.86 -11.30
C VAL A 376 -0.05 10.46 -12.57
N ALA A 377 0.68 10.41 -13.69
CA ALA A 377 0.11 9.98 -14.96
C ALA A 377 -0.07 8.45 -14.98
N PRO A 378 -1.16 7.93 -15.57
CA PRO A 378 -1.27 6.51 -15.84
C PRO A 378 -0.15 6.06 -16.80
N VAL A 379 0.28 4.80 -16.65
CA VAL A 379 1.27 4.20 -17.55
C VAL A 379 0.70 2.91 -18.13
N LYS A 380 0.59 2.87 -19.45
CA LYS A 380 0.13 1.66 -20.14
C LYS A 380 1.21 0.58 -20.07
N GLY A 381 0.83 -0.65 -19.76
CA GLY A 381 1.75 -1.79 -19.66
C GLY A 381 2.71 -1.73 -18.47
N GLY A 382 2.38 -0.95 -17.44
CA GLY A 382 3.19 -0.85 -16.23
C GLY A 382 2.34 -0.64 -14.98
N PHE A 383 2.99 -0.74 -13.83
CA PHE A 383 2.39 -0.43 -12.54
C PHE A 383 2.92 0.91 -12.01
N ILE A 384 2.02 1.71 -11.44
CA ILE A 384 2.42 2.72 -10.45
C ILE A 384 2.69 1.96 -9.15
N VAL A 385 3.84 2.17 -8.53
CA VAL A 385 4.19 1.50 -7.26
C VAL A 385 4.45 2.55 -6.21
N ASN A 386 3.87 2.36 -5.03
CA ASN A 386 4.14 3.16 -3.85
C ASN A 386 4.54 2.31 -2.65
N LEU A 387 5.33 2.94 -1.78
CA LEU A 387 5.75 2.33 -0.53
C LEU A 387 4.67 2.49 0.54
N GLY A 388 4.58 1.49 1.43
CA GLY A 388 3.69 1.52 2.58
C GLY A 388 4.40 1.79 3.91
N ASP A 389 3.60 1.96 4.94
CA ASP A 389 3.99 2.37 6.29
C ASP A 389 4.92 1.34 6.96
N MET A 390 4.77 0.04 6.67
CA MET A 390 5.68 -0.98 7.22
C MET A 390 7.08 -0.88 6.63
N LEU A 391 7.22 -0.52 5.35
CA LEU A 391 8.55 -0.26 4.77
C LEU A 391 9.16 1.04 5.33
N GLU A 392 8.35 2.07 5.54
CA GLU A 392 8.79 3.28 6.23
C GLU A 392 9.31 2.98 7.65
N ARG A 393 8.64 2.10 8.39
CA ARG A 393 9.08 1.63 9.72
C ARG A 393 10.37 0.81 9.65
N TRP A 394 10.45 -0.16 8.75
CA TRP A 394 11.64 -0.98 8.54
C TRP A 394 12.86 -0.15 8.17
N SER A 395 12.69 0.81 7.27
CA SER A 395 13.76 1.70 6.79
C SER A 395 14.04 2.89 7.72
N ASN A 396 13.39 2.98 8.88
CA ASN A 396 13.55 4.08 9.83
C ASN A 396 13.27 5.48 9.22
N SER A 397 12.28 5.55 8.34
CA SER A 397 11.91 6.72 7.51
C SER A 397 12.99 7.19 6.54
N ILE A 398 13.96 6.33 6.18
CA ILE A 398 14.84 6.59 5.03
C ILE A 398 14.00 6.53 3.76
N PHE A 399 13.16 5.50 3.63
CA PHE A 399 12.14 5.43 2.60
C PHE A 399 10.81 5.88 3.19
N ARG A 400 10.04 6.65 2.41
CA ARG A 400 8.82 7.30 2.89
C ARG A 400 7.57 6.68 2.32
N SER A 401 6.59 6.48 3.19
CA SER A 401 5.23 6.14 2.82
C SER A 401 4.51 7.44 2.46
N THR A 402 4.19 7.64 1.19
CA THR A 402 3.81 8.98 0.70
C THR A 402 2.30 9.15 0.67
N LEU A 403 1.86 10.33 1.14
CA LEU A 403 0.45 10.68 1.11
C LEU A 403 -0.03 10.72 -0.34
N HIS A 404 -1.18 10.11 -0.58
CA HIS A 404 -1.82 10.11 -1.88
C HIS A 404 -3.34 10.16 -1.73
N ARG A 405 -4.01 10.62 -2.78
CA ARG A 405 -5.47 10.77 -2.86
C ARG A 405 -5.95 10.60 -4.29
N VAL A 406 -7.25 10.43 -4.48
CA VAL A 406 -7.87 10.37 -5.82
C VAL A 406 -8.86 11.51 -6.01
N VAL A 407 -8.58 12.37 -7.00
CA VAL A 407 -9.46 13.45 -7.45
C VAL A 407 -10.16 13.01 -8.74
N LEU A 408 -11.48 13.08 -8.75
CA LEU A 408 -12.34 12.69 -9.87
C LEU A 408 -12.69 13.93 -10.71
N ASP A 409 -12.63 13.77 -12.04
CA ASP A 409 -12.90 14.84 -13.02
C ASP A 409 -14.27 14.72 -13.70
N GLY A 410 -15.08 13.74 -13.29
CA GLY A 410 -16.37 13.41 -13.90
C GLY A 410 -16.33 12.21 -14.84
N GLN A 411 -15.16 11.65 -15.13
CA GLN A 411 -15.04 10.40 -15.87
C GLN A 411 -15.12 9.19 -14.93
N GLU A 412 -15.74 8.12 -15.43
CA GLU A 412 -15.68 6.81 -14.78
C GLU A 412 -14.23 6.34 -14.74
N ARG A 413 -13.79 5.82 -13.60
CA ARG A 413 -12.41 5.35 -13.41
C ARG A 413 -12.38 3.98 -12.78
N TYR A 414 -11.54 3.11 -13.33
CA TYR A 414 -11.24 1.78 -12.79
C TYR A 414 -9.78 1.70 -12.39
N SER A 415 -9.52 1.09 -11.24
CA SER A 415 -8.15 0.76 -10.84
C SER A 415 -8.09 -0.54 -10.07
N ILE A 416 -6.92 -1.17 -10.16
CA ILE A 416 -6.62 -2.45 -9.55
C ILE A 416 -5.40 -2.24 -8.67
N ALA A 417 -5.62 -2.20 -7.35
CA ALA A 417 -4.55 -2.08 -6.36
C ALA A 417 -4.23 -3.47 -5.79
N PHE A 418 -2.95 -3.83 -5.79
CA PHE A 418 -2.46 -5.07 -5.18
C PHE A 418 -1.53 -4.72 -4.03
N PHE A 419 -2.04 -4.88 -2.81
CA PHE A 419 -1.34 -4.58 -1.58
C PHE A 419 -0.55 -5.82 -1.15
N VAL A 420 0.72 -5.63 -0.81
CA VAL A 420 1.56 -6.70 -0.25
C VAL A 420 2.01 -6.30 1.13
N GLU A 421 1.61 -7.09 2.11
CA GLU A 421 1.99 -6.94 3.49
C GLU A 421 2.86 -8.13 3.94
N PRO A 422 3.66 -7.97 5.01
CA PRO A 422 4.38 -9.08 5.61
C PRO A 422 3.41 -10.14 6.17
N SER A 423 3.92 -11.32 6.47
CA SER A 423 3.18 -12.41 7.12
C SER A 423 2.52 -11.94 8.42
N HIS A 424 1.37 -12.54 8.76
CA HIS A 424 0.54 -12.15 9.92
C HIS A 424 1.32 -11.82 11.21
N ASP A 425 2.29 -12.68 11.55
CA ASP A 425 3.04 -12.65 12.79
C ASP A 425 4.40 -11.95 12.65
N CYS A 426 4.70 -11.40 11.47
CA CYS A 426 5.94 -10.66 11.20
C CYS A 426 6.08 -9.48 12.15
N VAL A 427 7.23 -9.39 12.83
CA VAL A 427 7.59 -8.22 13.64
C VAL A 427 8.24 -7.17 12.75
N VAL A 428 7.57 -6.04 12.58
CA VAL A 428 8.06 -4.87 11.85
C VAL A 428 8.89 -4.02 12.81
N GLU A 429 10.20 -4.14 12.72
CA GLU A 429 11.16 -3.38 13.52
C GLU A 429 12.31 -2.83 12.69
N CYS A 430 12.88 -1.69 13.11
CA CYS A 430 13.94 -1.01 12.35
C CYS A 430 15.10 -1.95 11.97
N LEU A 431 15.34 -2.04 10.66
CA LEU A 431 16.36 -2.90 10.06
C LEU A 431 17.77 -2.52 10.54
N PRO A 432 18.69 -3.49 10.68
CA PRO A 432 20.07 -3.23 11.10
C PRO A 432 20.80 -2.22 10.21
N THR A 433 20.56 -2.24 8.90
CA THR A 433 21.18 -1.32 7.93
C THR A 433 20.61 0.10 7.97
N CYS A 434 19.53 0.32 8.71
CA CYS A 434 18.79 1.59 8.76
C CYS A 434 18.87 2.29 10.12
N LYS A 435 19.68 1.76 11.05
CA LYS A 435 19.94 2.37 12.37
C LYS A 435 21.42 2.49 12.65
N SER A 436 21.76 3.48 13.45
CA SER A 436 23.09 3.71 14.01
C SER A 436 22.95 4.33 15.40
N GLU A 437 24.07 4.55 16.09
CA GLU A 437 24.07 5.31 17.35
C GLU A 437 23.50 6.73 17.18
N THR A 438 23.72 7.35 16.01
CA THR A 438 23.23 8.69 15.67
C THR A 438 21.85 8.73 15.02
N ASN A 439 21.32 7.57 14.60
CA ASN A 439 19.98 7.41 14.04
C ASN A 439 19.32 6.16 14.65
N PRO A 440 18.92 6.21 15.94
CA PRO A 440 18.26 5.07 16.59
C PRO A 440 16.87 4.79 15.97
N PRO A 441 16.26 3.62 16.25
CA PRO A 441 14.91 3.31 15.81
C PRO A 441 13.89 4.38 16.23
N LYS A 442 13.17 4.95 15.26
CA LYS A 442 12.14 5.99 15.47
C LYS A 442 10.78 5.42 15.88
N PHE A 443 10.56 4.14 15.61
CA PHE A 443 9.30 3.46 15.86
C PHE A 443 9.52 2.25 16.78
N PRO A 444 8.60 1.98 17.72
CA PRO A 444 8.60 0.72 18.44
C PRO A 444 8.25 -0.44 17.50
N PRO A 445 8.78 -1.65 17.75
CA PRO A 445 8.36 -2.86 17.04
C PRO A 445 6.85 -3.09 17.12
N ILE A 446 6.25 -3.59 16.03
CA ILE A 446 4.83 -3.94 15.96
C ILE A 446 4.63 -5.15 15.06
N THR A 447 3.66 -6.02 15.35
CA THR A 447 3.31 -7.11 14.43
C THR A 447 2.50 -6.59 13.24
N CYS A 448 2.65 -7.21 12.07
CA CYS A 448 1.85 -6.92 10.87
C CYS A 448 0.34 -6.95 11.19
N SER A 449 -0.13 -8.04 11.81
CA SER A 449 -1.52 -8.23 12.21
C SER A 449 -2.07 -7.13 13.13
N ALA A 450 -1.30 -6.69 14.13
CA ALA A 450 -1.73 -5.63 15.04
C ALA A 450 -1.87 -4.29 14.30
N TYR A 451 -0.91 -3.97 13.42
CA TYR A 451 -0.96 -2.74 12.64
C TYR A 451 -2.13 -2.74 11.66
N LEU A 452 -2.30 -3.81 10.86
CA LEU A 452 -3.41 -3.91 9.91
C LEU A 452 -4.77 -3.89 10.60
N SER A 453 -4.94 -4.62 11.71
CA SER A 453 -6.22 -4.64 12.44
C SER A 453 -6.61 -3.25 12.94
N GLN A 454 -5.65 -2.46 13.41
CA GLN A 454 -5.90 -1.08 13.80
C GLN A 454 -6.32 -0.23 12.60
N ARG A 455 -5.58 -0.31 11.48
CA ARG A 455 -5.87 0.52 10.31
C ARG A 455 -7.23 0.20 9.67
N TYR A 456 -7.58 -1.07 9.50
CA TYR A 456 -8.91 -1.46 9.00
C TYR A 456 -10.05 -0.99 9.91
N LYS A 457 -9.85 -1.03 11.24
CA LYS A 457 -10.83 -0.52 12.20
C LYS A 457 -10.99 1.00 12.11
N ASP A 458 -9.91 1.72 11.80
CA ASP A 458 -9.92 3.18 11.72
C ASP A 458 -10.56 3.69 10.41
N THR A 459 -10.49 2.91 9.32
CA THR A 459 -10.87 3.38 7.98
C THR A 459 -12.16 2.79 7.41
N HIS A 460 -12.60 1.62 7.86
CA HIS A 460 -13.78 0.97 7.27
C HIS A 460 -15.02 1.11 8.16
N ALA A 461 -16.18 1.21 7.53
CA ALA A 461 -17.45 1.12 8.24
C ALA A 461 -17.58 -0.20 9.01
N ASP A 462 -18.24 -0.14 10.16
CA ASP A 462 -18.59 -1.31 10.93
C ASP A 462 -19.63 -2.14 10.17
N LEU A 463 -19.44 -3.47 10.09
CA LEU A 463 -20.35 -4.37 9.36
C LEU A 463 -21.79 -4.29 9.87
N SER A 464 -22.01 -3.92 11.14
CA SER A 464 -23.34 -3.70 11.72
C SER A 464 -24.13 -2.60 11.00
N THR A 465 -23.46 -1.66 10.33
CA THR A 465 -24.09 -0.60 9.52
C THR A 465 -25.01 -1.17 8.44
N TYR A 466 -24.74 -2.39 7.95
CA TYR A 466 -25.49 -3.03 6.87
C TYR A 466 -26.57 -4.01 7.37
N SER A 467 -26.54 -4.39 8.64
CA SER A 467 -27.46 -5.36 9.24
C SER A 467 -28.87 -4.78 9.49
N ASP A 468 -29.00 -3.46 9.57
CA ASP A 468 -30.23 -2.77 9.99
C ASP A 468 -31.21 -2.46 8.83
N GLY A 469 -31.06 -3.09 7.67
CA GLY A 469 -32.04 -3.00 6.58
C GLY A 469 -32.23 -1.59 5.99
N LYS A 470 -31.29 -0.67 6.22
CA LYS A 470 -31.18 0.61 5.53
C LYS A 470 -30.07 0.53 4.48
N ALA A 471 -30.28 -0.30 3.47
CA ALA A 471 -29.48 -0.31 2.24
C ALA A 471 -30.37 0.16 1.08
#